data_AF-A0A8J3Z3M1-F1
#
_entry.id   AF-A0A8J3Z3M1-F1
#
_cell.length_a   1.000
_cell.length_b   1.000
_cell.length_c   1.000
_cell.angle_alpha   90.00
_cell.angle_beta   90.00
_cell.angle_gamma   90.00
#
_symmetry.space_group_name_H-M   'P 1'
#
loop_
_entity.id
_entity.type
_entity.pdbx_description
1 polymer ?
#
loop_
_entity_poly.entity_id
_entity_poly.type
_entity_poly.pdbx_seq_one_letter_code
_entity_poly.pdbx_strand_id
1 'polypeptide(L)'
;MTYVLIDYMASQEPLLDAADAAVLFDDTVTAILRHGGSGQSLWVGPAGAADDPSRYGLNLAKMDLRIDIDVDLDRAALTWQPDGSVAIELEPGPSLTVIESVDAAALVVTGTRARVSAATARAAFLEYAATGKRPTCVEWAPAES
;
A
#
# COMPACT_ATOMS: atom_id res chain seq x y z
N MET A 1 10.86 -17.36 1.84
CA MET A 1 9.92 -16.78 0.87
C MET A 1 10.32 -15.32 0.74
N THR A 2 10.43 -14.80 -0.48
CA THR A 2 10.79 -13.39 -0.72
C THR A 2 9.53 -12.61 -1.00
N TYR A 3 9.38 -11.45 -0.35
CA TYR A 3 8.28 -10.51 -0.61
C TYR A 3 8.81 -9.31 -1.39
N VAL A 4 7.94 -8.65 -2.12
CA VAL A 4 8.27 -7.45 -2.89
C VAL A 4 7.30 -6.33 -2.55
N LEU A 5 7.80 -5.10 -2.60
CA LEU A 5 6.99 -3.88 -2.72
C LEU A 5 6.91 -3.50 -4.19
N ILE A 6 5.73 -3.15 -4.64
CA ILE A 6 5.46 -2.59 -5.95
C ILE A 6 4.89 -1.19 -5.78
N ASP A 7 5.50 -0.22 -6.44
CA ASP A 7 5.12 1.19 -6.39
C ASP A 7 4.35 1.63 -7.64
N TYR A 8 4.03 2.91 -7.73
CA TYR A 8 3.33 3.50 -8.88
C TYR A 8 4.15 3.48 -10.20
N MET A 9 5.46 3.23 -10.12
CA MET A 9 6.34 3.04 -11.29
C MET A 9 6.32 1.59 -11.77
N ALA A 10 5.60 0.70 -11.08
CA ALA A 10 5.63 -0.75 -11.27
C ALA A 10 7.02 -1.37 -11.01
N SER A 11 7.88 -0.72 -10.21
CA SER A 11 9.14 -1.33 -9.79
C SER A 11 8.85 -2.47 -8.82
N GLN A 12 9.51 -3.62 -8.96
CA GLN A 12 9.42 -4.72 -7.98
C GLN A 12 10.67 -4.71 -7.10
N GLU A 13 10.54 -4.14 -5.90
CA GLU A 13 11.65 -4.00 -4.97
C GLU A 13 11.61 -5.11 -3.90
N PRO A 14 12.65 -5.94 -3.78
CA PRO A 14 12.67 -7.04 -2.82
C PRO A 14 12.78 -6.55 -1.37
N LEU A 15 11.99 -7.16 -0.48
CA LEU A 15 12.05 -6.93 0.97
C LEU A 15 13.04 -7.90 1.61
N LEU A 16 14.31 -7.47 1.73
CA LEU A 16 15.42 -8.32 2.15
C LEU A 16 15.45 -8.56 3.66
N ASP A 17 15.38 -7.49 4.44
CA ASP A 17 15.27 -7.52 5.90
C ASP A 17 14.45 -6.33 6.42
N ALA A 18 14.22 -6.29 7.73
CA ALA A 18 13.37 -5.29 8.35
C ALA A 18 13.94 -3.86 8.27
N ALA A 19 15.27 -3.70 8.28
CA ALA A 19 15.90 -2.38 8.20
C ALA A 19 15.82 -1.85 6.77
N ASP A 20 16.15 -2.69 5.79
CA ASP A 20 16.05 -2.34 4.36
C ASP A 20 14.60 -2.06 3.95
N ALA A 21 13.65 -2.89 4.40
CA ALA A 21 12.23 -2.68 4.14
C ALA A 21 11.75 -1.34 4.71
N ALA A 22 12.19 -0.98 5.93
CA ALA A 22 11.84 0.29 6.55
C ALA A 22 12.34 1.49 5.73
N VAL A 23 13.60 1.47 5.30
CA VAL A 23 14.18 2.54 4.47
C VAL A 23 13.45 2.63 3.14
N LEU A 24 13.23 1.49 2.47
CA LEU A 24 12.51 1.44 1.20
C LEU A 24 11.11 2.04 1.32
N PHE A 25 10.36 1.68 2.37
CA PHE A 25 9.04 2.23 2.60
C PHE A 25 9.10 3.75 2.77
N ASP A 26 9.96 4.24 3.67
CA ASP A 26 10.09 5.66 4.01
C ASP A 26 10.51 6.50 2.78
N ASP A 27 11.46 6.01 2.00
CA ASP A 27 11.91 6.66 0.76
C ASP A 27 10.80 6.67 -0.31
N THR A 28 10.04 5.59 -0.43
CA THR A 28 8.96 5.48 -1.43
C THR A 28 7.82 6.45 -1.10
N VAL A 29 7.33 6.45 0.14
CA VAL A 29 6.13 7.22 0.52
C VAL A 29 6.37 8.74 0.59
N THR A 30 7.62 9.17 0.66
CA THR A 30 8.00 10.60 0.67
C THR A 30 8.27 11.16 -0.73
N ALA A 31 8.20 10.34 -1.78
CA ALA A 31 8.35 10.80 -3.15
C ALA A 31 7.23 11.78 -3.52
N ILE A 32 7.61 12.98 -4.00
CA ILE A 32 6.66 13.94 -4.55
C ILE A 32 6.30 13.53 -5.97
N LEU A 33 5.01 13.33 -6.22
CA LEU A 33 4.50 12.82 -7.48
C LEU A 33 4.11 13.95 -8.43
N ARG A 34 3.83 13.57 -9.68
CA ARG A 34 3.49 14.51 -10.77
C ARG A 34 2.27 15.41 -10.50
N HIS A 35 1.42 15.09 -9.52
CA HIS A 35 0.28 15.92 -9.12
C HIS A 35 0.63 16.99 -8.07
N GLY A 36 1.88 17.01 -7.58
CA GLY A 36 2.41 17.99 -6.63
C GLY A 36 2.32 17.59 -5.15
N GLY A 37 1.75 16.43 -4.83
CA GLY A 37 1.72 15.85 -3.47
C GLY A 37 2.38 14.47 -3.40
N SER A 38 2.34 13.86 -2.22
CA SER A 38 2.97 12.55 -1.93
C SER A 38 2.02 11.34 -2.05
N GLY A 39 0.72 11.59 -2.24
CA GLY A 39 -0.31 10.53 -2.29
C GLY A 39 -0.08 9.47 -3.37
N GLN A 40 0.11 8.21 -2.97
CA GLN A 40 0.41 7.07 -3.85
C GLN A 40 -0.19 5.74 -3.38
N SER A 41 -0.25 4.78 -4.30
CA SER A 41 -0.61 3.39 -4.01
C SER A 41 0.63 2.48 -4.06
N LEU A 42 0.74 1.58 -3.08
CA LEU A 42 1.76 0.55 -2.98
C LEU A 42 1.09 -0.83 -2.89
N TRP A 43 1.73 -1.86 -3.43
CA TRP A 43 1.29 -3.25 -3.32
C TRP A 43 2.41 -4.11 -2.76
N VAL A 44 2.07 -5.01 -1.85
CA VAL A 44 3.03 -5.86 -1.14
C VAL A 44 2.53 -7.29 -1.15
N GLY A 45 3.43 -8.21 -1.49
CA GLY A 45 3.05 -9.57 -1.83
C GLY A 45 4.25 -10.48 -2.06
N PRO A 46 4.01 -11.80 -2.23
CA PRO A 46 5.08 -12.73 -2.62
C PRO A 46 5.68 -12.36 -3.97
N ALA A 47 7.01 -12.50 -4.11
CA ALA A 47 7.69 -12.28 -5.38
C ALA A 47 7.08 -13.14 -6.50
N GLY A 48 6.81 -12.53 -7.65
CA GLY A 48 6.18 -13.17 -8.80
C GLY A 48 4.67 -13.41 -8.68
N ALA A 49 4.02 -13.06 -7.55
CA ALA A 49 2.57 -13.16 -7.41
C ALA A 49 1.84 -12.25 -8.41
N ALA A 50 2.36 -11.04 -8.62
CA ALA A 50 1.81 -10.09 -9.57
C ALA A 50 2.14 -10.43 -11.04
N ASP A 51 3.03 -11.37 -11.34
CA ASP A 51 3.44 -11.62 -12.72
C ASP A 51 2.23 -12.07 -13.57
N ASP A 52 1.98 -11.33 -14.64
CA ASP A 52 0.92 -11.62 -15.62
C ASP A 52 1.54 -11.76 -17.01
N PRO A 53 1.34 -12.90 -17.70
CA PRO A 53 1.90 -13.12 -19.04
C PRO A 53 1.24 -12.27 -20.15
N SER A 54 0.24 -11.44 -19.83
CA SER A 54 -0.39 -10.52 -20.76
C SER A 54 0.45 -9.26 -21.03
N ARG A 55 0.03 -8.48 -22.04
CA ARG A 55 0.73 -7.24 -22.49
C ARG A 55 0.89 -6.15 -21.43
N TYR A 56 0.22 -6.28 -20.29
CA TYR A 56 0.20 -5.28 -19.22
C TYR A 56 1.10 -5.64 -18.03
N GLY A 57 1.75 -6.82 -18.06
CA GLY A 57 2.90 -7.18 -17.22
C GLY A 57 2.60 -7.54 -15.76
N LEU A 58 1.64 -6.87 -15.11
CA LEU A 58 1.32 -7.10 -13.69
C LEU A 58 -0.20 -7.21 -13.44
N ASN A 59 -0.56 -8.16 -12.58
CA ASN A 59 -1.88 -8.31 -11.98
C ASN A 59 -1.80 -8.03 -10.48
N LEU A 60 -1.91 -6.76 -10.13
CA LEU A 60 -1.77 -6.28 -8.76
C LEU A 60 -2.87 -6.78 -7.81
N ALA A 61 -3.99 -7.30 -8.33
CA ALA A 61 -5.02 -7.94 -7.52
C ALA A 61 -4.57 -9.26 -6.88
N LYS A 62 -3.44 -9.83 -7.32
CA LYS A 62 -2.82 -11.01 -6.71
C LYS A 62 -1.87 -10.69 -5.55
N MET A 63 -1.60 -9.41 -5.29
CA MET A 63 -0.80 -8.97 -4.15
C MET A 63 -1.65 -9.00 -2.88
N ASP A 64 -1.05 -9.27 -1.73
CA ASP A 64 -1.82 -9.48 -0.50
C ASP A 64 -2.25 -8.17 0.17
N LEU A 65 -1.32 -7.20 0.24
CA LEU A 65 -1.53 -5.94 0.94
C LEU A 65 -1.46 -4.77 -0.05
N ARG A 66 -2.51 -3.95 -0.08
CA ARG A 66 -2.51 -2.65 -0.77
C ARG A 66 -2.47 -1.53 0.26
N ILE A 67 -1.62 -0.53 0.02
CA ILE A 67 -1.47 0.65 0.87
C ILE A 67 -1.67 1.89 -0.02
N ASP A 68 -2.76 2.61 0.18
CA ASP A 68 -2.95 3.93 -0.39
C ASP A 68 -2.61 4.96 0.69
N ILE A 69 -1.55 5.75 0.50
CA ILE A 69 -0.99 6.60 1.56
C ILE A 69 -0.69 8.01 1.04
N ASP A 70 -0.96 8.99 1.89
CA ASP A 70 -0.49 10.37 1.75
C ASP A 70 0.14 10.78 3.09
N VAL A 71 1.46 10.91 3.10
CA VAL A 71 2.21 11.20 4.33
C VAL A 71 2.06 12.64 4.78
N ASP A 72 1.75 13.57 3.86
CA ASP A 72 1.51 14.97 4.19
C ASP A 72 0.17 15.14 4.93
N LEU A 73 -0.79 14.24 4.68
CA LEU A 73 -2.06 14.17 5.40
C LEU A 73 -2.02 13.23 6.62
N ASP A 74 -0.88 12.56 6.87
CA ASP A 74 -0.71 11.50 7.88
C ASP A 74 -1.85 10.46 7.84
N ARG A 75 -2.21 10.02 6.63
CA ARG A 75 -3.32 9.09 6.44
C ARG A 75 -3.03 8.05 5.37
N ALA A 76 -3.51 6.84 5.63
CA ALA A 76 -3.52 5.76 4.66
C ALA A 76 -4.80 4.93 4.73
N ALA A 77 -5.07 4.19 3.65
CA ALA A 77 -5.98 3.06 3.62
C ALA A 77 -5.14 1.80 3.40
N LEU A 78 -5.18 0.84 4.33
CA LEU A 78 -4.69 -0.51 4.07
C LEU A 78 -5.85 -1.40 3.68
N THR A 79 -5.68 -2.14 2.60
CA THR A 79 -6.61 -3.18 2.16
C THR A 79 -5.90 -4.52 2.15
N TRP A 80 -6.47 -5.52 2.82
CA TRP A 80 -6.08 -6.91 2.70
C TRP A 80 -6.82 -7.50 1.51
N GLN A 81 -6.14 -7.62 0.37
CA GLN A 81 -6.79 -8.01 -0.88
C GLN A 81 -7.44 -9.39 -0.88
N PRO A 82 -6.94 -10.42 -0.16
CA PRO A 82 -7.57 -11.74 -0.17
C PRO A 82 -9.04 -11.77 0.28
N ASP A 83 -9.46 -10.88 1.17
CA ASP A 83 -10.86 -10.77 1.61
C ASP A 83 -11.47 -9.37 1.45
N GLY A 84 -10.69 -8.39 0.97
CA GLY A 84 -11.09 -7.01 0.77
C GLY A 84 -11.24 -6.18 2.05
N SER A 85 -10.90 -6.73 3.22
CA SER A 85 -10.99 -6.01 4.50
C SER A 85 -10.09 -4.78 4.52
N VAL A 86 -10.54 -3.76 5.26
CA VAL A 86 -9.82 -2.48 5.40
C VAL A 86 -9.39 -2.27 6.84
N ALA A 87 -8.18 -1.75 7.02
CA ALA A 87 -7.66 -1.43 8.35
C ALA A 87 -8.33 -0.18 8.93
N ILE A 88 -8.62 -0.20 10.23
CA ILE A 88 -9.27 0.90 10.94
C ILE A 88 -8.51 1.28 12.22
N GLU A 89 -8.31 2.59 12.41
CA GLU A 89 -7.63 3.19 13.58
C GLU A 89 -8.20 4.59 13.88
N LEU A 90 -8.23 5.48 12.89
CA LEU A 90 -8.58 6.90 12.97
C LEU A 90 -9.97 7.17 12.43
N GLU A 91 -10.77 8.04 13.06
CA GLU A 91 -12.09 8.46 12.52
C GLU A 91 -12.07 8.89 11.03
N PRO A 92 -13.22 8.76 10.31
CA PRO A 92 -13.28 9.09 8.90
C PRO A 92 -12.86 10.54 8.68
N GLY A 93 -12.08 10.78 7.65
CA GLY A 93 -11.41 12.07 7.46
C GLY A 93 -11.53 12.62 6.04
N PRO A 94 -10.57 13.47 5.61
CA PRO A 94 -10.46 13.87 4.22
C PRO A 94 -10.12 12.68 3.32
N SER A 95 -10.51 12.77 2.06
CA SER A 95 -10.11 11.81 1.02
C SER A 95 -8.63 12.00 0.65
N LEU A 96 -7.99 10.92 0.24
CA LEU A 96 -6.64 10.94 -0.35
C LEU A 96 -6.75 11.06 -1.87
N THR A 97 -5.79 11.76 -2.48
CA THR A 97 -5.59 11.76 -3.93
C THR A 97 -4.30 11.00 -4.22
N VAL A 98 -4.42 9.79 -4.79
CA VAL A 98 -3.29 8.88 -4.97
C VAL A 98 -2.98 8.60 -6.44
N ILE A 99 -1.72 8.36 -6.77
CA ILE A 99 -1.31 7.82 -8.07
C ILE A 99 -1.05 6.32 -7.93
N GLU A 100 -1.73 5.52 -8.74
CA GLU A 100 -1.52 4.07 -8.81
C GLU A 100 -0.59 3.66 -9.95
N SER A 101 -0.44 4.51 -10.98
CA SER A 101 0.45 4.27 -12.12
C SER A 101 0.88 5.59 -12.77
N VAL A 102 2.11 5.61 -13.30
CA VAL A 102 2.64 6.72 -14.13
C VAL A 102 1.77 7.12 -15.32
N ASP A 103 0.92 6.22 -15.81
CA ASP A 103 0.06 6.46 -16.96
C ASP A 103 -1.43 6.64 -16.59
N ALA A 104 -1.81 6.31 -15.34
CA ALA A 104 -3.21 6.37 -14.88
C ALA A 104 -3.54 7.71 -14.24
N ALA A 105 -4.79 8.19 -14.37
CA ALA A 105 -5.24 9.38 -13.64
C ALA A 105 -5.15 9.19 -12.12
N ALA A 106 -5.13 10.31 -11.37
CA ALA A 106 -5.18 10.23 -9.92
C ALA A 106 -6.51 9.63 -9.44
N LEU A 107 -6.42 8.73 -8.46
CA LEU A 107 -7.53 8.06 -7.82
C LEU A 107 -7.89 8.79 -6.52
N VAL A 108 -9.19 8.88 -6.24
CA VAL A 108 -9.67 9.38 -4.95
C VAL A 108 -9.98 8.19 -4.04
N VAL A 109 -9.28 8.10 -2.91
CA VAL A 109 -9.59 7.16 -1.83
C VAL A 109 -10.38 7.92 -0.78
N THR A 110 -11.59 7.45 -0.48
CA THR A 110 -12.47 8.16 0.46
C THR A 110 -11.89 8.15 1.87
N GLY A 111 -12.16 9.21 2.63
CA GLY A 111 -11.76 9.29 4.04
C GLY A 111 -12.41 8.24 4.95
N THR A 112 -13.49 7.58 4.49
CA THR A 112 -14.07 6.40 5.15
C THR A 112 -13.18 5.15 5.03
N ARG A 113 -12.30 5.10 4.03
CA ARG A 113 -11.30 4.02 3.85
C ARG A 113 -9.92 4.42 4.37
N ALA A 114 -9.57 5.70 4.28
CA ALA A 114 -8.29 6.26 4.76
C ALA A 114 -8.29 6.44 6.30
N ARG A 115 -8.40 5.30 6.98
CA ARG A 115 -8.70 5.15 8.41
C ARG A 115 -7.47 4.81 9.25
N VAL A 116 -6.24 4.91 8.73
CA VAL A 116 -5.02 4.69 9.53
C VAL A 116 -4.04 5.84 9.39
N SER A 117 -3.14 5.99 10.37
CA SER A 117 -2.01 6.92 10.28
C SER A 117 -0.89 6.39 9.35
N ALA A 118 0.02 7.26 8.92
CA ALA A 118 1.20 6.84 8.17
C ALA A 118 2.10 5.93 9.03
N ALA A 119 2.19 6.21 10.34
CA ALA A 119 2.95 5.40 11.29
C ALA A 119 2.39 3.97 11.42
N THR A 120 1.07 3.81 11.51
CA THR A 120 0.42 2.50 11.55
C THR A 120 0.56 1.76 10.22
N ALA A 121 0.44 2.45 9.09
CA ALA A 121 0.68 1.86 7.78
C ALA A 121 2.11 1.29 7.65
N ARG A 122 3.11 2.05 8.12
CA ARG A 122 4.51 1.61 8.19
C ARG A 122 4.69 0.39 9.09
N ALA A 123 4.07 0.39 10.27
CA ALA A 123 4.15 -0.76 11.19
C ALA A 123 3.53 -2.02 10.57
N ALA A 124 2.37 -1.89 9.93
CA ALA A 124 1.69 -2.98 9.25
C ALA A 124 2.49 -3.51 8.05
N PHE A 125 3.11 -2.62 7.27
CA PHE A 125 4.02 -2.98 6.19
C PHE A 125 5.20 -3.83 6.71
N LEU A 126 5.86 -3.38 7.78
CA LEU A 126 7.00 -4.11 8.35
C LEU A 126 6.60 -5.46 8.94
N GLU A 127 5.43 -5.54 9.58
CA GLU A 127 4.90 -6.80 10.08
C GLU A 127 4.61 -7.77 8.92
N TYR A 128 4.02 -7.29 7.82
CA TYR A 128 3.80 -8.11 6.63
C TYR A 128 5.14 -8.57 6.04
N ALA A 129 6.12 -7.66 5.87
CA ALA A 129 7.43 -8.00 5.34
C ALA A 129 8.13 -9.12 6.14
N ALA A 130 7.98 -9.10 7.46
CA ALA A 130 8.56 -10.10 8.35
C ALA A 130 7.80 -11.44 8.36
N THR A 131 6.48 -11.43 8.16
CA THR A 131 5.62 -12.60 8.44
C THR A 131 4.96 -13.20 7.20
N GLY A 132 4.75 -12.41 6.15
CA GLY A 132 3.90 -12.74 5.00
C GLY A 132 2.43 -12.94 5.35
N LYS A 133 1.98 -12.44 6.50
CA LYS A 133 0.62 -12.64 7.02
C LYS A 133 -0.08 -11.29 7.12
N ARG A 134 -1.42 -11.34 7.20
CA ARG A 134 -2.22 -10.16 7.48
C ARG A 134 -1.72 -9.49 8.77
N PRO A 135 -1.32 -8.21 8.72
CA PRO A 135 -0.82 -7.49 9.90
C PRO A 135 -1.78 -7.55 11.08
N THR A 136 -1.25 -7.72 12.28
CA THR A 136 -2.00 -7.82 13.53
C THR A 136 -1.91 -6.55 14.38
N CYS A 137 -1.02 -5.62 14.02
CA CYS A 137 -0.87 -4.32 14.69
C CYS A 137 -2.04 -3.35 14.46
N VAL A 138 -3.06 -3.73 13.68
CA VAL A 138 -4.24 -2.91 13.37
C VAL A 138 -5.51 -3.76 13.31
N GLU A 139 -6.65 -3.16 13.63
CA GLU A 139 -7.96 -3.79 13.50
C GLU A 139 -8.42 -3.79 12.02
N TRP A 140 -9.09 -4.86 11.60
CA TRP A 140 -9.60 -5.03 10.24
C TRP A 140 -11.13 -5.07 10.25
N ALA A 141 -11.75 -4.19 9.46
CA ALA A 141 -13.17 -4.21 9.19
C ALA A 141 -13.47 -4.90 7.86
N PRO A 142 -14.60 -5.61 7.71
CA PRO A 142 -15.05 -6.12 6.42
C PRO A 142 -15.19 -5.00 5.39
N ALA A 143 -15.05 -5.33 4.10
CA ALA A 143 -15.36 -4.39 3.03
C ALA A 143 -16.81 -3.89 3.18
N GLU A 144 -17.00 -2.57 3.18
CA GLU A 144 -18.35 -1.99 3.12
C GLU A 144 -18.99 -2.41 1.78
N SER A 145 -20.16 -3.05 1.87
CA SER A 145 -20.96 -3.57 0.74
C SER A 145 -21.77 -2.51 0.01
#